data_AF-A0A9Q8ZX88-F1
#
_entry.id   AF-A0A9Q8ZX88-F1
#
_cell.length_a   1.000
_cell.length_b   1.000
_cell.length_c   1.000
_cell.angle_alpha   90.00
_cell.angle_beta   90.00
_cell.angle_gamma   90.00
#
_symmetry.space_group_name_H-M   'P 1'
#
loop_
_entity.id
_entity.type
_entity.pdbx_description
1 polymer ?
#
loop_
_entity_poly.entity_id
_entity_poly.type
_entity_poly.pdbx_seq_one_letter_code
_entity_poly.pdbx_strand_id
1 'polypeptide(L)'
;MDIRQSGATGVVTALHDVPNGAVWTREAIESRQATIRAAGLEWSVVESLPVDDGIKTGRGDWSALVDAYCASIVNLAACGIRVVTYNFMPLLDWTRTDLAYALPDGALALRYEHIAVAAYDVHMLKRPGAQDDYDAATLTAAETRYHAMSEAERLRLERTIIAGLPGSEQHFDTAAFRQALGSYAGIDAQRLRANHVAFLEAVCPTAEAAGIRLVVHPDDPPFPLFGLPRVVSDEADLTALFAAVPSPANGLCFCTGSLGVRADNDLPGMIDRLGDRIGFLHLRSVQREAHGAFHEAPHLEGDAGMVEVVAAIHRLSNRSGRSIPMRPDHGHQILDDLTRTTNPGYSLLGRMRGLAELRGLERGVAAALA
;
A
#
# COMPACT_ATOMS: atom_id res chain seq x y z
N MET A 1 -18.81 -4.44 -15.73
CA MET A 1 -18.95 -5.78 -16.31
C MET A 1 -17.65 -6.57 -16.13
N ASP A 2 -16.52 -5.94 -16.44
CA ASP A 2 -15.17 -6.52 -16.38
C ASP A 2 -14.79 -7.12 -15.02
N ILE A 3 -15.04 -6.41 -13.91
CA ILE A 3 -14.75 -6.94 -12.55
C ILE A 3 -15.47 -8.25 -12.27
N ARG A 4 -16.71 -8.42 -12.74
CA ARG A 4 -17.41 -9.72 -12.58
C ARG A 4 -16.81 -10.79 -13.47
N GLN A 5 -16.40 -10.42 -14.69
CA GLN A 5 -15.83 -11.35 -15.66
C GLN A 5 -14.45 -11.86 -15.24
N SER A 6 -13.69 -11.10 -14.43
CA SER A 6 -12.44 -11.60 -13.83
C SER A 6 -12.68 -12.69 -12.77
N GLY A 7 -13.91 -12.79 -12.25
CA GLY A 7 -14.31 -13.73 -11.20
C GLY A 7 -14.31 -13.13 -9.79
N ALA A 8 -14.08 -11.82 -9.64
CA ALA A 8 -14.24 -11.15 -8.36
C ALA A 8 -15.73 -11.03 -7.99
N THR A 9 -16.05 -11.26 -6.72
CA THR A 9 -17.40 -11.19 -6.16
C THR A 9 -17.63 -9.93 -5.31
N GLY A 10 -16.55 -9.27 -4.87
CA GLY A 10 -16.56 -8.05 -4.08
C GLY A 10 -15.67 -6.97 -4.69
N VAL A 11 -15.95 -5.72 -4.35
CA VAL A 11 -15.19 -4.55 -4.77
C VAL A 11 -14.47 -3.94 -3.57
N VAL A 12 -13.22 -3.55 -3.82
CA VAL A 12 -12.44 -2.68 -2.94
C VAL A 12 -12.40 -1.30 -3.57
N THR A 13 -12.78 -0.26 -2.82
CA THR A 13 -12.82 1.12 -3.33
C THR A 13 -12.78 2.14 -2.18
N ALA A 14 -12.65 3.42 -2.52
CA ALA A 14 -12.70 4.57 -1.62
C ALA A 14 -13.38 5.78 -2.29
N LEU A 15 -13.72 6.80 -1.50
CA LEU A 15 -14.31 8.05 -2.00
C LEU A 15 -13.21 9.07 -2.32
N HIS A 16 -12.45 8.86 -3.40
CA HIS A 16 -11.33 9.72 -3.81
C HIS A 16 -11.72 11.18 -4.14
N ASP A 17 -13.02 11.46 -4.33
CA ASP A 17 -13.51 12.82 -4.54
C ASP A 17 -13.68 13.60 -3.22
N VAL A 18 -13.55 12.93 -2.06
CA VAL A 18 -13.66 13.54 -0.72
C VAL A 18 -12.27 13.93 -0.24
N PRO A 19 -12.02 15.21 0.12
CA PRO A 19 -10.71 15.64 0.60
C PRO A 19 -10.22 14.87 1.83
N ASN A 20 -8.89 14.72 1.96
CA ASN A 20 -8.28 14.15 3.16
C ASN A 20 -8.70 14.92 4.42
N GLY A 21 -8.93 14.18 5.51
CA GLY A 21 -9.42 14.73 6.78
C GLY A 21 -10.90 15.12 6.79
N ALA A 22 -11.61 15.08 5.66
CA ALA A 22 -13.05 15.36 5.62
C ALA A 22 -13.89 14.13 5.98
N VAL A 23 -15.08 14.37 6.53
CA VAL A 23 -16.03 13.31 6.87
C VAL A 23 -16.60 12.67 5.61
N TRP A 24 -16.51 11.35 5.50
CA TRP A 24 -17.26 10.59 4.51
C TRP A 24 -18.72 10.50 4.94
N THR A 25 -19.59 11.24 4.27
CA THR A 25 -21.02 11.27 4.59
C THR A 25 -21.69 9.96 4.18
N ARG A 26 -22.76 9.58 4.90
CA ARG A 26 -23.56 8.40 4.56
C ARG A 26 -24.09 8.45 3.12
N GLU A 27 -24.52 9.62 2.67
CA GLU A 27 -25.02 9.83 1.30
C GLU A 27 -23.95 9.50 0.24
N ALA A 28 -22.71 9.97 0.44
CA ALA A 28 -21.62 9.68 -0.49
C ALA A 28 -21.27 8.17 -0.52
N ILE A 29 -21.28 7.52 0.65
CA ILE A 29 -21.06 6.07 0.76
C ILE A 29 -22.19 5.29 0.07
N GLU A 30 -23.46 5.63 0.34
CA GLU A 30 -24.63 4.98 -0.24
C GLU A 30 -24.69 5.17 -1.76
N SER A 31 -24.31 6.35 -2.27
CA SER A 31 -24.20 6.63 -3.71
C SER A 31 -23.17 5.71 -4.40
N ARG A 32 -21.99 5.54 -3.78
CA ARG A 32 -20.97 4.60 -4.29
C ARG A 32 -21.47 3.15 -4.23
N GLN A 33 -22.12 2.75 -3.13
CA GLN A 33 -22.71 1.40 -3.03
C GLN A 33 -23.77 1.16 -4.11
N ALA A 34 -24.63 2.12 -4.39
CA ALA A 34 -25.66 2.00 -5.42
C ALA A 34 -25.02 1.74 -6.81
N THR A 35 -23.94 2.46 -7.12
CA THR A 35 -23.17 2.24 -8.37
C THR A 35 -22.62 0.81 -8.46
N ILE A 36 -22.05 0.30 -7.36
CA ILE A 36 -21.47 -1.05 -7.30
C ILE A 36 -22.56 -2.13 -7.39
N ARG A 37 -23.67 -1.96 -6.67
CA ARG A 37 -24.82 -2.88 -6.68
C ARG A 37 -25.52 -2.92 -8.04
N ALA A 38 -25.62 -1.78 -8.74
CA ALA A 38 -26.13 -1.73 -10.11
C ALA A 38 -25.29 -2.59 -11.08
N ALA A 39 -24.00 -2.78 -10.80
CA ALA A 39 -23.14 -3.69 -11.55
C ALA A 39 -23.25 -5.17 -11.08
N GLY A 40 -24.03 -5.47 -10.04
CA GLY A 40 -24.20 -6.80 -9.47
C GLY A 40 -23.02 -7.25 -8.59
N LEU A 41 -22.39 -6.30 -7.89
CA LEU A 41 -21.28 -6.52 -6.96
C LEU A 41 -21.61 -5.89 -5.60
N GLU A 42 -20.81 -6.20 -4.58
CA GLU A 42 -20.90 -5.54 -3.26
C GLU A 42 -19.59 -4.81 -2.94
N TRP A 43 -19.69 -3.71 -2.18
CA TRP A 43 -18.52 -3.03 -1.63
C TRP A 43 -18.07 -3.76 -0.37
N SER A 44 -16.95 -4.50 -0.45
CA SER A 44 -16.49 -5.38 0.62
C SER A 44 -15.45 -4.75 1.54
N VAL A 45 -14.53 -3.96 0.99
CA VAL A 45 -13.41 -3.36 1.73
C VAL A 45 -13.23 -1.90 1.30
N VAL A 46 -12.98 -1.01 2.26
CA VAL A 46 -12.53 0.36 1.96
C VAL A 46 -11.01 0.34 1.76
N GLU A 47 -10.52 0.93 0.66
CA GLU A 47 -9.09 1.16 0.46
C GLU A 47 -8.87 2.45 -0.35
N SER A 48 -8.45 3.57 0.27
CA SER A 48 -8.26 3.78 1.71
C SER A 48 -9.21 4.82 2.31
N LEU A 49 -9.40 4.76 3.63
CA LEU A 49 -9.86 5.94 4.37
C LEU A 49 -8.59 6.71 4.76
N PRO A 50 -8.31 7.88 4.15
CA PRO A 50 -7.01 8.51 4.28
C PRO A 50 -6.78 9.07 5.67
N VAL A 51 -5.58 8.82 6.22
CA VAL A 51 -5.11 9.46 7.44
C VAL A 51 -4.40 10.76 7.06
N ASP A 52 -4.93 11.88 7.54
CA ASP A 52 -4.39 13.20 7.25
C ASP A 52 -2.97 13.39 7.83
N ASP A 53 -2.12 14.18 7.16
CA ASP A 53 -0.76 14.46 7.64
C ASP A 53 -0.74 15.23 8.97
N GLY A 54 -1.77 16.00 9.31
CA GLY A 54 -1.92 16.59 10.64
C GLY A 54 -1.92 15.52 11.74
N ILE A 55 -2.59 14.38 11.48
CA ILE A 55 -2.57 13.22 12.38
C ILE A 55 -1.18 12.58 12.40
N LYS A 56 -0.59 12.31 11.22
CA LYS A 56 0.73 11.65 11.10
C LYS A 56 1.84 12.47 11.75
N THR A 57 1.78 13.80 11.63
CA THR A 57 2.76 14.72 12.22
C THR A 57 2.48 15.05 13.69
N GLY A 58 1.24 14.81 14.17
CA GLY A 58 0.79 15.24 15.49
C GLY A 58 0.66 16.77 15.60
N ARG A 59 0.30 17.43 14.50
CA ARG A 59 0.20 18.90 14.36
C ARG A 59 -1.18 19.30 13.80
N GLY A 60 -1.47 20.60 13.77
CA GLY A 60 -2.75 21.11 13.30
C GLY A 60 -3.89 20.84 14.29
N ASP A 61 -5.13 20.91 13.81
CA ASP A 61 -6.32 20.58 14.60
C ASP A 61 -6.52 19.06 14.68
N TRP A 62 -5.61 18.40 15.40
CA TRP A 62 -5.56 16.95 15.52
C TRP A 62 -6.87 16.36 16.04
N SER A 63 -7.53 17.05 16.98
CA SER A 63 -8.82 16.60 17.53
C SER A 63 -9.90 16.59 16.45
N ALA A 64 -10.03 17.67 15.67
CA ALA A 64 -11.04 17.73 14.61
C ALA A 64 -10.80 16.68 13.52
N LEU A 65 -9.53 16.41 13.17
CA LEU A 65 -9.16 15.38 12.19
C LEU A 65 -9.54 13.98 12.68
N VAL A 66 -9.27 13.67 13.95
CA VAL A 66 -9.67 12.41 14.59
C VAL A 66 -11.19 12.28 14.66
N ASP A 67 -11.90 13.34 15.06
CA ASP A 67 -13.36 13.36 15.12
C ASP A 67 -13.97 13.08 13.73
N ALA A 68 -13.41 13.69 12.68
CA ALA A 68 -13.84 13.46 11.30
C ALA A 68 -13.58 12.02 10.83
N TYR A 69 -12.44 11.44 11.21
CA TYR A 69 -12.12 10.04 10.92
C TYR A 69 -13.08 9.08 11.63
N CYS A 70 -13.36 9.31 12.92
CA CYS A 70 -14.34 8.56 13.71
C CYS A 70 -15.75 8.66 13.14
N ALA A 71 -16.19 9.85 12.71
CA ALA A 71 -17.49 10.02 12.05
C ALA A 71 -17.58 9.21 10.74
N SER A 72 -16.49 9.16 9.97
CA SER A 72 -16.40 8.36 8.74
C SER A 72 -16.49 6.86 9.04
N ILE A 73 -15.82 6.36 10.09
CA ILE A 73 -15.94 4.97 10.57
C ILE A 73 -17.40 4.64 10.90
N VAL A 74 -18.09 5.49 11.68
CA VAL A 74 -19.49 5.26 12.05
C VAL A 74 -20.39 5.22 10.82
N ASN A 75 -20.19 6.13 9.86
CA ASN A 75 -20.97 6.17 8.62
C ASN A 75 -20.74 4.92 7.76
N LEU A 76 -19.48 4.49 7.61
CA LEU A 76 -19.13 3.25 6.89
C LEU A 76 -19.79 2.02 7.53
N ALA A 77 -19.75 1.93 8.86
CA ALA A 77 -20.38 0.84 9.60
C ALA A 77 -21.90 0.81 9.44
N ALA A 78 -22.55 1.99 9.48
CA ALA A 78 -23.99 2.13 9.24
C ALA A 78 -24.39 1.68 7.83
N CYS A 79 -23.49 1.80 6.85
CA CYS A 79 -23.68 1.32 5.49
C CYS A 79 -23.26 -0.15 5.29
N GLY A 80 -22.89 -0.88 6.34
CA GLY A 80 -22.57 -2.31 6.28
C GLY A 80 -21.12 -2.65 5.97
N ILE A 81 -20.23 -1.66 5.85
CA ILE A 81 -18.78 -1.90 5.68
C ILE A 81 -18.17 -2.36 7.00
N ARG A 82 -17.24 -3.33 6.95
CA ARG A 82 -16.61 -3.92 8.15
C ARG A 82 -15.10 -3.95 8.13
N VAL A 83 -14.46 -3.74 6.97
CA VAL A 83 -13.00 -3.71 6.83
C VAL A 83 -12.60 -2.41 6.16
N VAL A 84 -11.75 -1.64 6.84
CA VAL A 84 -11.27 -0.34 6.37
C VAL A 84 -9.76 -0.34 6.36
N THR A 85 -9.20 -0.28 5.16
CA THR A 85 -7.76 -0.21 4.94
C THR A 85 -7.29 1.24 5.02
N TYR A 86 -6.15 1.44 5.67
CA TYR A 86 -5.46 2.73 5.75
C TYR A 86 -3.94 2.50 5.76
N ASN A 87 -3.16 3.56 5.63
CA ASN A 87 -1.72 3.49 5.84
C ASN A 87 -1.26 4.69 6.70
N PHE A 88 -0.04 4.61 7.22
CA PHE A 88 0.59 5.69 7.99
C PHE A 88 1.87 6.21 7.32
N MET A 89 1.95 6.06 6.00
CA MET A 89 3.09 6.47 5.17
C MET A 89 3.16 8.01 5.12
N PRO A 90 4.29 8.65 5.44
CA PRO A 90 4.40 10.10 5.43
C PRO A 90 4.53 10.66 4.01
N LEU A 91 3.67 11.61 3.65
CA LEU A 91 3.59 12.31 2.35
C LEU A 91 3.40 11.41 1.12
N LEU A 92 4.39 10.58 0.80
CA LEU A 92 4.31 9.65 -0.31
C LEU A 92 3.68 8.35 0.19
N ASP A 93 2.64 7.87 -0.49
CA ASP A 93 2.12 6.52 -0.26
C ASP A 93 3.13 5.47 -0.78
N TRP A 94 2.75 4.74 -1.83
CA TRP A 94 3.61 3.75 -2.46
C TRP A 94 4.49 4.40 -3.54
N THR A 95 5.77 4.02 -3.60
CA THR A 95 6.76 4.69 -4.45
C THR A 95 7.38 3.75 -5.48
N ARG A 96 7.47 4.20 -6.73
CA ARG A 96 8.19 3.55 -7.84
C ARG A 96 9.05 4.59 -8.56
N THR A 97 9.96 4.15 -9.42
CA THR A 97 10.82 5.02 -10.24
C THR A 97 10.60 4.83 -11.73
N ASP A 98 9.97 3.72 -12.14
CA ASP A 98 9.56 3.46 -13.51
C ASP A 98 8.16 2.80 -13.49
N LEU A 99 7.25 3.34 -14.29
CA LEU A 99 5.86 2.88 -14.40
C LEU A 99 5.61 2.03 -15.66
N ALA A 100 6.62 1.88 -16.51
CA ALA A 100 6.56 1.19 -17.79
C ALA A 100 7.83 0.38 -18.04
N TYR A 101 8.35 -0.29 -17.00
CA TYR A 101 9.53 -1.13 -17.11
C TYR A 101 9.23 -2.36 -17.97
N ALA A 102 9.90 -2.46 -19.12
CA ALA A 102 9.67 -3.54 -20.07
C ALA A 102 10.28 -4.87 -19.58
N LEU A 103 9.45 -5.91 -19.53
CA LEU A 103 9.85 -7.27 -19.26
C LEU A 103 10.26 -8.00 -20.57
N PRO A 104 11.02 -9.11 -20.49
CA PRO A 104 11.49 -9.84 -21.68
C PRO A 104 10.39 -10.35 -22.61
N ASP A 105 9.17 -10.56 -22.11
CA ASP A 105 8.00 -11.01 -22.86
C ASP A 105 7.21 -9.86 -23.51
N GLY A 106 7.65 -8.60 -23.32
CA GLY A 106 6.98 -7.40 -23.82
C GLY A 106 5.91 -6.82 -22.90
N ALA A 107 5.66 -7.42 -21.74
CA ALA A 107 4.81 -6.82 -20.71
C ALA A 107 5.48 -5.57 -20.09
N LEU A 108 4.67 -4.67 -19.53
CA LEU A 108 5.18 -3.55 -18.73
C LEU A 108 4.86 -3.76 -17.25
N ALA A 109 5.87 -3.60 -16.40
CA ALA A 109 5.79 -3.69 -14.96
C ALA A 109 6.12 -2.34 -14.29
N LEU A 110 5.76 -2.23 -13.03
CA LEU A 110 6.25 -1.14 -12.18
C LEU A 110 7.60 -1.56 -11.59
N ARG A 111 8.54 -0.63 -11.49
CA ARG A 111 9.87 -0.89 -10.94
C ARG A 111 10.31 0.24 -10.00
N TYR A 112 10.98 -0.15 -8.93
CA TYR A 112 11.68 0.72 -8.00
C TYR A 112 13.19 0.52 -8.17
N GLU A 113 13.94 1.60 -8.28
CA GLU A 113 15.40 1.61 -8.35
C GLU A 113 15.96 2.55 -7.30
N HIS A 114 16.63 2.00 -6.29
CA HIS A 114 17.18 2.78 -5.18
C HIS A 114 18.18 3.84 -5.66
N ILE A 115 19.02 3.50 -6.65
CA ILE A 115 19.98 4.43 -7.25
C ILE A 115 19.28 5.60 -7.96
N ALA A 116 18.14 5.38 -8.61
CA ALA A 116 17.37 6.45 -9.23
C ALA A 116 16.72 7.36 -8.18
N VAL A 117 16.27 6.80 -7.05
CA VAL A 117 15.79 7.59 -5.90
C VAL A 117 16.91 8.47 -5.35
N ALA A 118 18.10 7.91 -5.10
CA ALA A 118 19.25 8.69 -4.63
C ALA A 118 19.65 9.78 -5.63
N ALA A 119 19.62 9.47 -6.94
CA ALA A 119 19.91 10.45 -7.99
C ALA A 119 18.89 11.60 -7.98
N TYR A 120 17.61 11.28 -7.83
CA TYR A 120 16.55 12.28 -7.68
C TYR A 120 16.75 13.12 -6.43
N ASP A 121 16.93 12.51 -5.27
CA ASP A 121 17.00 13.19 -3.97
C ASP A 121 18.19 14.15 -3.88
N VAL A 122 19.38 13.68 -4.26
CA VAL A 122 20.64 14.44 -4.14
C VAL A 122 20.79 15.47 -5.26
N HIS A 123 20.52 15.10 -6.52
CA HIS A 123 20.88 15.95 -7.66
C HIS A 123 19.71 16.74 -8.27
N MET A 124 18.47 16.27 -8.12
CA MET A 124 17.28 16.92 -8.69
C MET A 124 16.50 17.69 -7.63
N LEU A 125 15.97 16.99 -6.62
CA LEU A 125 15.27 17.58 -5.48
C LEU A 125 16.22 18.44 -4.63
N LYS A 126 17.50 18.02 -4.54
CA LYS A 126 18.54 18.66 -3.73
C LYS A 126 18.07 18.87 -2.30
N ARG A 127 17.50 17.82 -1.69
CA ARG A 127 17.03 17.90 -0.31
C ARG A 127 18.25 18.17 0.60
N PRO A 128 18.18 19.17 1.49
CA PRO A 128 19.27 19.44 2.42
C PRO A 128 19.60 18.21 3.26
N GLY A 129 20.88 17.80 3.31
CA GLY A 129 21.31 16.63 4.08
C GLY A 129 21.10 15.28 3.40
N ALA A 130 20.59 15.24 2.16
CA ALA A 130 20.26 13.97 1.50
C ALA A 130 21.45 13.01 1.39
N GLN A 131 22.66 13.53 1.23
CA GLN A 131 23.86 12.70 1.12
C GLN A 131 24.15 11.86 2.38
N ASP A 132 23.59 12.24 3.54
CA ASP A 132 23.82 11.55 4.80
C ASP A 132 22.97 10.27 4.92
N ASP A 133 21.95 10.11 4.06
CA ASP A 133 21.04 8.97 4.03
C ASP A 133 21.52 7.83 3.09
N TYR A 134 22.63 8.02 2.38
CA TYR A 134 23.14 7.07 1.38
C TYR A 134 24.62 6.74 1.62
N ASP A 135 25.02 5.49 1.33
CA ASP A 135 26.44 5.11 1.37
C ASP A 135 27.24 5.67 0.18
N ALA A 136 28.57 5.67 0.29
CA ALA A 136 29.46 6.25 -0.73
C ALA A 136 29.32 5.57 -2.11
N ALA A 137 29.02 4.27 -2.15
CA ALA A 137 28.83 3.53 -3.39
C ALA A 137 27.54 3.97 -4.09
N THR A 138 26.47 4.14 -3.33
CA THR A 138 25.16 4.62 -3.78
C THR A 138 25.26 6.06 -4.28
N LEU A 139 25.96 6.94 -3.57
CA LEU A 139 26.19 8.33 -4.00
C LEU A 139 26.95 8.40 -5.33
N THR A 140 28.00 7.60 -5.49
CA THR A 140 28.79 7.54 -6.74
C THR A 140 27.94 7.00 -7.90
N ALA A 141 27.14 5.96 -7.65
CA ALA A 141 26.23 5.40 -8.64
C ALA A 141 25.10 6.38 -9.00
N ALA A 142 24.58 7.12 -8.02
CA ALA A 142 23.54 8.13 -8.20
C ALA A 142 24.01 9.30 -9.07
N GLU A 143 25.23 9.80 -8.85
CA GLU A 143 25.84 10.84 -9.68
C GLU A 143 26.01 10.36 -11.12
N THR A 144 26.55 9.15 -11.29
CA THR A 144 26.71 8.52 -12.62
C THR A 144 25.34 8.38 -13.31
N ARG A 145 24.33 7.88 -12.58
CA ARG A 145 22.96 7.70 -13.08
C ARG A 145 22.33 9.03 -13.47
N TYR A 146 22.52 10.10 -12.68
CA TYR A 146 22.00 11.43 -12.96
C TYR A 146 22.58 12.02 -14.25
N HIS A 147 23.89 11.91 -14.46
CA HIS A 147 24.56 12.40 -15.65
C HIS A 147 24.25 11.57 -16.91
N ALA A 148 23.95 10.28 -16.75
CA ALA A 148 23.51 9.42 -17.84
C ALA A 148 22.07 9.70 -18.30
N MET A 149 21.21 10.29 -17.45
CA MET A 149 19.84 10.65 -17.85
C MET A 149 19.81 11.85 -18.79
N SER A 150 18.98 11.76 -19.82
CA SER A 150 18.48 12.92 -20.56
C SER A 150 17.56 13.79 -19.69
N GLU A 151 17.29 15.01 -20.14
CA GLU A 151 16.33 15.90 -19.47
C GLU A 151 14.92 15.29 -19.42
N ALA A 152 14.50 14.64 -20.51
CA ALA A 152 13.21 13.96 -20.57
C ALA A 152 13.11 12.79 -19.57
N GLU A 153 14.20 12.04 -19.36
CA GLU A 153 14.25 10.97 -18.35
C GLU A 153 14.20 11.52 -16.93
N ARG A 154 14.92 12.62 -16.65
CA ARG A 154 14.85 13.31 -15.36
C ARG A 154 13.42 13.78 -15.07
N LEU A 155 12.76 14.43 -16.04
CA LEU A 155 11.37 14.87 -15.89
C LEU A 155 10.40 13.70 -15.68
N ARG A 156 10.62 12.56 -16.36
CA ARG A 156 9.81 11.35 -16.14
C ARG A 156 10.03 10.77 -14.75
N LEU A 157 11.27 10.68 -14.27
CA LEU A 157 11.60 10.18 -12.95
C LEU A 157 10.98 11.07 -11.86
N GLU A 158 11.14 12.38 -11.99
CA GLU A 158 10.53 13.36 -11.09
C GLU A 158 9.02 13.17 -11.01
N ARG A 159 8.33 13.20 -12.17
CA ARG A 159 6.88 12.96 -12.24
C ARG A 159 6.50 11.63 -11.61
N THR A 160 7.26 10.56 -11.85
CA THR A 160 6.95 9.23 -11.30
C THR A 160 7.02 9.21 -9.78
N ILE A 161 8.00 9.89 -9.18
CA ILE A 161 8.18 9.93 -7.73
C ILE A 161 7.13 10.81 -7.04
N ILE A 162 6.77 11.96 -7.63
CA ILE A 162 5.92 12.98 -6.96
C ILE A 162 4.44 12.97 -7.40
N ALA A 163 4.07 12.21 -8.44
CA ALA A 163 2.73 12.28 -9.02
C ALA A 163 1.61 11.73 -8.15
N GLY A 164 1.89 10.99 -7.07
CA GLY A 164 0.85 10.23 -6.37
C GLY A 164 0.35 9.08 -7.25
N LEU A 165 0.87 7.87 -7.02
CA LEU A 165 0.49 6.71 -7.83
C LEU A 165 -0.96 6.28 -7.52
N PRO A 166 -1.67 5.53 -8.40
CA PRO A 166 -3.08 5.22 -8.20
C PRO A 166 -3.43 4.74 -6.78
N GLY A 167 -4.46 5.33 -6.18
CA GLY A 167 -4.82 5.12 -4.78
C GLY A 167 -4.06 6.01 -3.78
N SER A 168 -3.12 6.82 -4.25
CA SER A 168 -2.52 7.91 -3.48
C SER A 168 -3.41 9.15 -3.54
N GLU A 169 -3.50 9.83 -2.40
CA GLU A 169 -4.40 10.96 -2.21
C GLU A 169 -3.67 12.32 -2.29
N GLN A 170 -2.38 12.34 -2.69
CA GLN A 170 -1.55 13.55 -2.75
C GLN A 170 -0.77 13.66 -4.07
N HIS A 171 -0.72 14.86 -4.64
CA HIS A 171 0.02 15.18 -5.85
C HIS A 171 0.89 16.41 -5.58
N PHE A 172 2.19 16.35 -5.92
CA PHE A 172 3.13 17.44 -5.67
C PHE A 172 3.79 17.93 -6.96
N ASP A 173 4.14 19.22 -7.00
CA ASP A 173 5.29 19.67 -7.76
C ASP A 173 6.56 19.67 -6.87
N THR A 174 7.73 19.91 -7.43
CA THR A 174 9.00 19.83 -6.69
C THR A 174 9.10 20.83 -5.54
N ALA A 175 8.57 22.04 -5.70
CA ALA A 175 8.59 23.06 -4.65
C ALA A 175 7.64 22.68 -3.52
N ALA A 176 6.42 22.25 -3.87
CA ALA A 176 5.43 21.74 -2.95
C ALA A 176 5.94 20.50 -2.21
N PHE A 177 6.63 19.59 -2.88
CA PHE A 177 7.20 18.40 -2.24
C PHE A 177 8.30 18.77 -1.23
N ARG A 178 9.22 19.69 -1.57
CA ARG A 178 10.22 20.19 -0.60
C ARG A 178 9.57 20.87 0.59
N GLN A 179 8.52 21.65 0.37
CA GLN A 179 7.77 22.28 1.46
C GLN A 179 7.08 21.23 2.34
N ALA A 180 6.46 20.22 1.73
CA ALA A 180 5.78 19.14 2.43
C ALA A 180 6.76 18.32 3.29
N LEU A 181 7.96 18.00 2.76
CA LEU A 181 9.04 17.38 3.52
C LEU A 181 9.40 18.19 4.77
N GLY A 182 9.40 19.53 4.66
CA GLY A 182 9.63 20.42 5.80
C GLY A 182 8.59 20.29 6.93
N SER A 183 7.37 19.83 6.65
CA SER A 183 6.34 19.61 7.67
C SER A 183 6.67 18.43 8.61
N TYR A 184 7.51 17.51 8.13
CA TYR A 184 8.02 16.35 8.88
C TYR A 184 9.37 16.61 9.57
N ALA A 185 9.90 17.85 9.52
CA ALA A 185 11.14 18.19 10.20
C ALA A 185 11.06 17.88 11.71
N GLY A 186 12.05 17.12 12.20
CA GLY A 186 12.13 16.67 13.59
C GLY A 186 11.22 15.49 13.95
N ILE A 187 10.58 14.85 12.97
CA ILE A 187 9.78 13.63 13.17
C ILE A 187 10.61 12.43 12.73
N ASP A 188 11.29 11.82 13.70
CA ASP A 188 11.99 10.55 13.50
C ASP A 188 11.04 9.35 13.60
N ALA A 189 11.57 8.13 13.44
CA ALA A 189 10.78 6.90 13.51
C ALA A 189 10.11 6.70 14.87
N GLN A 190 10.75 7.11 15.97
CA GLN A 190 10.15 7.00 17.31
C GLN A 190 8.94 7.93 17.44
N ARG A 191 9.06 9.17 16.98
CA ARG A 191 7.97 10.13 17.00
C ARG A 191 6.83 9.72 16.08
N LEU A 192 7.12 9.23 14.87
CA LEU A 192 6.08 8.76 13.95
C LEU A 192 5.32 7.55 14.53
N ARG A 193 6.01 6.60 15.18
CA ARG A 193 5.37 5.49 15.90
C ARG A 193 4.47 5.98 17.03
N ALA A 194 4.94 6.92 17.83
CA ALA A 194 4.15 7.49 18.92
C ALA A 194 2.87 8.18 18.40
N ASN A 195 2.98 8.91 17.28
CA ASN A 195 1.83 9.53 16.62
C ASN A 195 0.85 8.47 16.07
N HIS A 196 1.36 7.36 15.50
CA HIS A 196 0.54 6.25 15.00
C HIS A 196 -0.22 5.54 16.12
N VAL A 197 0.46 5.29 17.25
CA VAL A 197 -0.17 4.73 18.46
C VAL A 197 -1.25 5.67 18.97
N ALA A 198 -0.98 6.97 19.11
CA ALA A 198 -1.97 7.95 19.57
C ALA A 198 -3.21 8.03 18.65
N PHE A 199 -2.99 7.95 17.32
CA PHE A 199 -4.09 7.85 16.36
C PHE A 199 -4.95 6.60 16.61
N LEU A 200 -4.33 5.43 16.72
CA LEU A 200 -5.05 4.18 16.94
C LEU A 200 -5.77 4.14 18.29
N GLU A 201 -5.15 4.61 19.37
CA GLU A 201 -5.79 4.73 20.68
C GLU A 201 -7.06 5.60 20.61
N ALA A 202 -7.06 6.64 19.78
CA ALA A 202 -8.22 7.50 19.59
C ALA A 202 -9.33 6.86 18.72
N VAL A 203 -8.98 6.17 17.62
CA VAL A 203 -9.98 5.68 16.65
C VAL A 203 -10.44 4.25 16.88
N CYS A 204 -9.62 3.40 17.51
CA CYS A 204 -9.95 1.99 17.74
C CYS A 204 -11.21 1.80 18.61
N PRO A 205 -11.47 2.57 19.69
CA PRO A 205 -12.70 2.43 20.45
C PRO A 205 -13.96 2.63 19.59
N THR A 206 -13.95 3.61 18.69
CA THR A 206 -15.05 3.86 17.74
C THR A 206 -15.16 2.73 16.72
N ALA A 207 -14.05 2.27 16.15
CA ALA A 207 -14.04 1.15 15.21
C ALA A 207 -14.58 -0.13 15.84
N GLU A 208 -14.17 -0.45 17.07
CA GLU A 208 -14.61 -1.63 17.81
C GLU A 208 -16.10 -1.57 18.12
N ALA A 209 -16.60 -0.44 18.64
CA ALA A 209 -18.03 -0.23 18.88
C ALA A 209 -18.88 -0.34 17.60
N ALA A 210 -18.30 0.08 16.46
CA ALA A 210 -18.94 0.01 15.15
C ALA A 210 -18.78 -1.35 14.45
N GLY A 211 -18.03 -2.29 15.03
CA GLY A 211 -17.73 -3.60 14.42
C GLY A 211 -16.84 -3.50 13.17
N ILE A 212 -16.04 -2.45 13.04
CA ILE A 212 -15.05 -2.26 11.97
C ILE A 212 -13.68 -2.76 12.43
N ARG A 213 -13.00 -3.44 11.51
CA ARG A 213 -11.55 -3.68 11.60
C ARG A 213 -10.82 -2.65 10.74
N LEU A 214 -9.98 -1.84 11.38
CA LEU A 214 -9.02 -0.97 10.73
C LEU A 214 -7.78 -1.80 10.40
N VAL A 215 -7.50 -1.99 9.11
CA VAL A 215 -6.39 -2.83 8.65
C VAL A 215 -5.29 -1.94 8.09
N VAL A 216 -4.16 -1.83 8.80
CA VAL A 216 -3.03 -1.03 8.33
C VAL A 216 -2.34 -1.73 7.16
N HIS A 217 -2.10 -1.02 6.07
CA HIS A 217 -1.27 -1.47 4.96
C HIS A 217 0.21 -1.16 5.26
N PRO A 218 1.15 -2.08 4.99
CA PRO A 218 2.57 -1.85 5.19
C PRO A 218 3.13 -0.75 4.29
N ASP A 219 4.29 -0.23 4.66
CA ASP A 219 5.04 0.73 3.86
C ASP A 219 5.47 0.12 2.51
N ASP A 220 5.42 0.90 1.41
CA ASP A 220 5.86 0.45 0.08
C ASP A 220 6.74 1.50 -0.63
N PRO A 221 8.07 1.34 -0.67
CA PRO A 221 8.82 0.23 -0.10
C PRO A 221 8.90 0.28 1.45
N PRO A 222 9.15 -0.86 2.10
CA PRO A 222 9.24 -1.00 3.56
C PRO A 222 10.61 -0.56 4.13
N PHE A 223 11.00 0.67 3.83
CA PHE A 223 12.19 1.32 4.39
C PHE A 223 12.14 2.85 4.18
N PRO A 224 12.86 3.64 5.00
CA PRO A 224 12.87 5.10 4.92
C PRO A 224 13.20 5.65 3.51
N LEU A 225 12.57 6.76 3.14
CA LEU A 225 12.79 7.47 1.87
C LEU A 225 12.78 8.99 2.10
N PHE A 226 13.66 9.72 1.41
CA PHE A 226 13.71 11.19 1.45
C PHE A 226 13.85 11.79 2.86
N GLY A 227 14.54 11.08 3.77
CA GLY A 227 14.66 11.46 5.18
C GLY A 227 13.38 11.26 6.02
N LEU A 228 12.34 10.67 5.43
CA LEU A 228 11.09 10.35 6.12
C LEU A 228 11.13 8.93 6.70
N PRO A 229 10.71 8.73 7.96
CA PRO A 229 10.64 7.40 8.54
C PRO A 229 9.49 6.57 7.93
N ARG A 230 9.68 5.25 7.91
CA ARG A 230 8.68 4.23 7.59
C ARG A 230 8.61 3.28 8.79
N VAL A 231 7.42 3.03 9.33
CA VAL A 231 7.22 2.43 10.67
C VAL A 231 6.24 1.26 10.69
N VAL A 232 5.84 0.77 9.52
CA VAL A 232 5.04 -0.42 9.27
C VAL A 232 5.73 -1.24 8.17
N SER A 233 7.01 -1.55 8.38
CA SER A 233 7.91 -2.10 7.36
C SER A 233 8.28 -3.58 7.56
N ASP A 234 8.30 -4.04 8.82
CA ASP A 234 8.67 -5.41 9.17
C ASP A 234 7.78 -6.02 10.27
N GLU A 235 8.07 -7.25 10.67
CA GLU A 235 7.33 -7.92 11.74
C GLU A 235 7.50 -7.25 13.11
N ALA A 236 8.66 -6.66 13.40
CA ALA A 236 8.92 -6.01 14.68
C ALA A 236 8.06 -4.75 14.82
N ASP A 237 7.93 -3.97 13.74
CA ASP A 237 7.03 -2.82 13.63
C ASP A 237 5.58 -3.20 13.95
N LEU A 238 5.10 -4.22 13.25
CA LEU A 238 3.73 -4.71 13.39
C LEU A 238 3.46 -5.25 14.80
N THR A 239 4.38 -6.04 15.33
CA THR A 239 4.27 -6.61 16.68
C THR A 239 4.24 -5.51 17.74
N ALA A 240 5.13 -4.52 17.63
CA ALA A 240 5.16 -3.38 18.54
C ALA A 240 3.86 -2.56 18.47
N LEU A 241 3.33 -2.32 17.27
CA LEU A 241 2.08 -1.59 17.07
C LEU A 241 0.88 -2.31 17.71
N PHE A 242 0.75 -3.63 17.50
CA PHE A 242 -0.35 -4.42 18.07
C PHE A 242 -0.22 -4.64 19.57
N ALA A 243 1.01 -4.63 20.11
CA ALA A 243 1.24 -4.66 21.55
C ALA A 243 0.88 -3.32 22.21
N ALA A 244 1.21 -2.20 21.56
CA ALA A 244 0.90 -0.86 22.06
C ALA A 244 -0.61 -0.58 22.07
N VAL A 245 -1.34 -0.99 21.02
CA VAL A 245 -2.81 -0.83 20.94
C VAL A 245 -3.46 -2.20 20.73
N PRO A 246 -3.74 -2.96 21.81
CA PRO A 246 -4.20 -4.34 21.74
C PRO A 246 -5.71 -4.49 21.39
N SER A 247 -6.35 -3.47 20.81
CA SER A 247 -7.75 -3.55 20.38
C SER A 247 -7.93 -4.56 19.24
N PRO A 248 -8.99 -5.39 19.23
CA PRO A 248 -9.32 -6.28 18.09
C PRO A 248 -9.67 -5.52 16.79
N ALA A 249 -9.99 -4.23 16.88
CA ALA A 249 -10.20 -3.38 15.70
C ALA A 249 -8.88 -2.97 15.03
N ASN A 250 -7.74 -3.04 15.75
CA ASN A 250 -6.41 -2.80 15.20
C ASN A 250 -5.90 -4.07 14.49
N GLY A 251 -5.91 -4.04 13.16
CA GLY A 251 -5.59 -5.18 12.30
C GLY A 251 -4.60 -4.84 11.19
N LEU A 252 -4.34 -5.84 10.33
CA LEU A 252 -3.34 -5.81 9.28
C LEU A 252 -3.97 -6.08 7.90
N CYS A 253 -3.64 -5.24 6.93
CA CYS A 253 -3.73 -5.57 5.53
C CYS A 253 -2.40 -6.18 5.13
N PHE A 254 -2.35 -7.52 5.05
CA PHE A 254 -1.10 -8.22 4.79
C PHE A 254 -0.79 -8.17 3.29
N CYS A 255 0.11 -7.26 2.92
CA CYS A 255 0.56 -7.11 1.54
C CYS A 255 1.90 -7.81 1.32
N THR A 256 1.81 -8.94 0.63
CA THR A 256 2.96 -9.79 0.26
C THR A 256 3.93 -9.07 -0.67
N GLY A 257 3.43 -8.20 -1.55
CA GLY A 257 4.27 -7.42 -2.44
C GLY A 257 5.09 -6.35 -1.73
N SER A 258 4.52 -5.64 -0.76
CA SER A 258 5.21 -4.61 0.01
C SER A 258 6.17 -5.23 1.03
N LEU A 259 5.69 -6.13 1.90
CA LEU A 259 6.53 -6.78 2.91
C LEU A 259 7.64 -7.64 2.27
N GLY A 260 7.34 -8.28 1.12
CA GLY A 260 8.27 -9.13 0.38
C GLY A 260 9.40 -8.40 -0.35
N VAL A 261 9.37 -7.06 -0.42
CA VAL A 261 10.52 -6.27 -0.88
C VAL A 261 11.77 -6.58 -0.04
N ARG A 262 11.59 -6.88 1.25
CA ARG A 262 12.70 -7.26 2.12
C ARG A 262 12.83 -8.77 2.20
N ALA A 263 14.07 -9.26 2.06
CA ALA A 263 14.36 -10.69 2.18
C ALA A 263 14.33 -11.18 3.65
N ASP A 264 14.41 -10.29 4.63
CA ASP A 264 14.38 -10.62 6.06
C ASP A 264 12.94 -10.72 6.63
N ASN A 265 11.92 -10.37 5.86
CA ASN A 265 10.52 -10.61 6.20
C ASN A 265 10.11 -12.05 5.83
N ASP A 266 9.97 -12.91 6.83
CA ASP A 266 9.42 -14.28 6.71
C ASP A 266 7.90 -14.23 6.53
N LEU A 267 7.42 -14.01 5.30
CA LEU A 267 6.00 -13.80 5.03
C LEU A 267 5.10 -14.96 5.52
N PRO A 268 5.39 -16.25 5.24
CA PRO A 268 4.57 -17.35 5.74
C PRO A 268 4.55 -17.42 7.27
N GLY A 269 5.69 -17.22 7.94
CA GLY A 269 5.73 -17.23 9.40
C GLY A 269 5.05 -16.02 10.03
N MET A 270 5.11 -14.84 9.41
CA MET A 270 4.36 -13.65 9.83
C MET A 270 2.85 -13.92 9.77
N ILE A 271 2.35 -14.63 8.75
CA ILE A 271 0.93 -15.04 8.68
C ILE A 271 0.57 -15.95 9.84
N ASP A 272 1.47 -16.87 10.22
CA ASP A 272 1.25 -17.76 11.35
C ASP A 272 1.25 -17.02 12.69
N ARG A 273 2.13 -16.04 12.89
CA ARG A 273 2.28 -15.29 14.15
C ARG A 273 1.31 -14.13 14.30
N LEU A 274 0.95 -13.44 13.20
CA LEU A 274 0.11 -12.24 13.18
C LEU A 274 -1.31 -12.49 12.65
N GLY A 275 -1.66 -13.74 12.31
CA GLY A 275 -2.89 -14.09 11.58
C GLY A 275 -4.21 -13.58 12.19
N ASP A 276 -4.28 -13.45 13.52
CA ASP A 276 -5.47 -12.92 14.20
C ASP A 276 -5.72 -11.44 13.85
N ARG A 277 -4.64 -10.70 13.56
CA ARG A 277 -4.67 -9.29 13.15
C ARG A 277 -5.02 -9.13 11.67
N ILE A 278 -4.66 -10.10 10.82
CA ILE A 278 -4.89 -10.02 9.37
C ILE A 278 -6.38 -9.96 9.07
N GLY A 279 -6.85 -8.85 8.51
CA GLY A 279 -8.25 -8.64 8.09
C GLY A 279 -8.44 -8.49 6.59
N PHE A 280 -7.35 -8.31 5.85
CA PHE A 280 -7.37 -8.14 4.40
C PHE A 280 -6.00 -8.58 3.82
N LEU A 281 -6.01 -9.06 2.58
CA LEU A 281 -4.84 -9.61 1.91
C LEU A 281 -4.62 -8.94 0.56
N HIS A 282 -3.40 -8.48 0.32
CA HIS A 282 -2.91 -8.20 -1.03
C HIS A 282 -1.93 -9.29 -1.41
N LEU A 283 -2.30 -10.07 -2.41
CA LEU A 283 -1.52 -11.18 -2.89
C LEU A 283 -0.93 -10.81 -4.25
N ARG A 284 0.32 -10.38 -4.25
CA ARG A 284 1.16 -10.10 -5.42
C ARG A 284 2.61 -10.40 -5.05
N SER A 285 3.52 -10.38 -6.02
CA SER A 285 4.93 -10.57 -5.74
C SER A 285 5.77 -9.51 -6.42
N VAL A 286 6.89 -9.17 -5.80
CA VAL A 286 7.98 -8.43 -6.45
C VAL A 286 9.13 -9.38 -6.73
N GLN A 287 10.00 -9.02 -7.66
CA GLN A 287 11.31 -9.63 -7.88
C GLN A 287 12.36 -8.64 -7.42
N ARG A 288 13.11 -9.00 -6.38
CA ARG A 288 14.26 -8.23 -5.89
C ARG A 288 15.40 -8.33 -6.89
N GLU A 289 16.10 -7.22 -7.04
CA GLU A 289 17.26 -7.05 -7.89
C GLU A 289 18.46 -6.57 -7.06
N ALA A 290 19.61 -6.43 -7.72
CA ALA A 290 20.79 -5.86 -7.09
C ALA A 290 20.56 -4.39 -6.64
N HIS A 291 21.36 -3.94 -5.68
CA HIS A 291 21.38 -2.54 -5.22
C HIS A 291 20.02 -2.03 -4.69
N GLY A 292 19.21 -2.92 -4.09
CA GLY A 292 17.93 -2.54 -3.48
C GLY A 292 16.83 -2.19 -4.49
N ALA A 293 17.01 -2.51 -5.77
CA ALA A 293 15.97 -2.39 -6.77
C ALA A 293 15.00 -3.58 -6.71
N PHE A 294 13.79 -3.40 -7.22
CA PHE A 294 12.82 -4.47 -7.43
C PHE A 294 11.77 -4.07 -8.47
N HIS A 295 11.18 -5.04 -9.16
CA HIS A 295 10.02 -4.83 -10.03
C HIS A 295 8.85 -5.72 -9.63
N GLU A 296 7.63 -5.32 -10.00
CA GLU A 296 6.44 -6.17 -9.86
C GLU A 296 6.63 -7.43 -10.72
N ALA A 297 6.57 -8.61 -10.12
CA ALA A 297 6.75 -9.89 -10.79
C ALA A 297 5.40 -10.51 -11.18
N PRO A 298 5.38 -11.56 -12.01
CA PRO A 298 4.22 -12.44 -12.10
C PRO A 298 3.86 -12.98 -10.70
N HIS A 299 2.57 -13.13 -10.39
CA HIS A 299 2.08 -13.40 -9.03
C HIS A 299 2.65 -14.68 -8.40
N LEU A 300 3.04 -15.66 -9.21
CA LEU A 300 3.59 -16.95 -8.75
C LEU A 300 5.11 -17.09 -8.91
N GLU A 301 5.80 -16.14 -9.55
CA GLU A 301 7.22 -16.31 -9.92
C GLU A 301 8.19 -15.42 -9.14
N GLY A 302 7.69 -14.38 -8.46
CA GLY A 302 8.55 -13.50 -7.67
C GLY A 302 8.94 -14.07 -6.31
N ASP A 303 9.54 -13.20 -5.52
CA ASP A 303 10.18 -13.52 -4.24
C ASP A 303 9.24 -13.70 -3.04
N ALA A 304 7.92 -13.58 -3.21
CA ALA A 304 6.96 -13.66 -2.11
C ALA A 304 6.74 -15.10 -1.59
N GLY A 305 7.14 -16.14 -2.33
CA GLY A 305 6.86 -17.54 -1.95
C GLY A 305 5.36 -17.81 -1.88
N MET A 306 4.65 -17.53 -2.99
CA MET A 306 3.17 -17.46 -2.98
C MET A 306 2.51 -18.79 -2.59
N VAL A 307 3.15 -19.92 -2.88
CA VAL A 307 2.65 -21.26 -2.50
C VAL A 307 2.61 -21.38 -0.97
N GLU A 308 3.71 -21.07 -0.30
CA GLU A 308 3.85 -21.13 1.15
C GLU A 308 2.95 -20.11 1.85
N VAL A 309 2.85 -18.90 1.29
CA VAL A 309 1.95 -17.84 1.75
C VAL A 309 0.49 -18.30 1.69
N VAL A 310 0.02 -18.83 0.55
CA VAL A 310 -1.36 -19.30 0.42
C VAL A 310 -1.63 -20.51 1.30
N ALA A 311 -0.66 -21.40 1.50
CA ALA A 311 -0.76 -22.50 2.46
C ALA A 311 -0.89 -21.99 3.92
N ALA A 312 -0.14 -20.96 4.30
CA ALA A 312 -0.27 -20.33 5.63
C ALA A 312 -1.64 -19.65 5.80
N ILE A 313 -2.13 -18.94 4.78
CA ILE A 313 -3.46 -18.31 4.77
C ILE A 313 -4.56 -19.38 4.88
N HIS A 314 -4.45 -20.47 4.13
CA HIS A 314 -5.44 -21.55 4.18
C HIS A 314 -5.51 -22.18 5.58
N ARG A 315 -4.36 -22.48 6.20
CA ARG A 315 -4.28 -22.94 7.59
C ARG A 315 -4.89 -21.93 8.56
N LEU A 316 -4.62 -20.63 8.37
CA LEU A 316 -5.22 -19.54 9.16
C LEU A 316 -6.74 -19.50 9.03
N SER A 317 -7.27 -19.57 7.80
CA SER A 317 -8.70 -19.56 7.54
C SER A 317 -9.41 -20.75 8.17
N ASN A 318 -8.83 -21.95 8.08
CA ASN A 318 -9.38 -23.16 8.69
C ASN A 318 -9.38 -23.09 10.23
N ARG A 319 -8.24 -22.71 10.84
CA ARG A 319 -8.13 -22.67 12.32
C ARG A 319 -8.99 -21.57 12.96
N SER A 320 -9.20 -20.46 12.25
CA SER A 320 -9.99 -19.32 12.75
C SER A 320 -11.45 -19.33 12.31
N GLY A 321 -11.82 -20.18 11.33
CA GLY A 321 -13.15 -20.17 10.72
C GLY A 321 -13.45 -18.90 9.91
N ARG A 322 -12.42 -18.15 9.50
CA ARG A 322 -12.56 -16.84 8.85
C ARG A 322 -12.28 -16.92 7.36
N SER A 323 -13.18 -16.38 6.56
CA SER A 323 -12.91 -16.02 5.16
C SER A 323 -12.33 -14.62 5.12
N ILE A 324 -11.04 -14.50 4.78
CA ILE A 324 -10.34 -13.21 4.72
C ILE A 324 -10.39 -12.69 3.28
N PRO A 325 -10.89 -11.47 3.02
CA PRO A 325 -10.91 -10.91 1.68
C PRO A 325 -9.50 -10.76 1.13
N MET A 326 -9.34 -10.96 -0.18
CA MET A 326 -8.08 -10.73 -0.88
C MET A 326 -8.30 -9.94 -2.17
N ARG A 327 -7.25 -9.25 -2.64
CA ARG A 327 -7.17 -8.75 -4.02
C ARG A 327 -5.81 -9.16 -4.63
N PRO A 328 -5.72 -9.31 -5.97
CA PRO A 328 -4.44 -9.59 -6.66
C PRO A 328 -3.49 -8.38 -6.64
N ASP A 329 -3.92 -7.27 -6.03
CA ASP A 329 -3.23 -6.00 -5.95
C ASP A 329 -2.83 -5.41 -7.31
N HIS A 330 -1.55 -5.45 -7.66
CA HIS A 330 -1.03 -4.96 -8.94
C HIS A 330 -0.97 -6.06 -10.00
N GLY A 331 -0.99 -5.65 -11.27
CA GLY A 331 -0.78 -6.54 -12.41
C GLY A 331 -0.01 -5.85 -13.52
N HIS A 332 0.71 -6.64 -14.32
CA HIS A 332 1.42 -6.13 -15.49
C HIS A 332 0.46 -5.55 -16.53
N GLN A 333 0.91 -4.54 -17.26
CA GLN A 333 0.25 -4.11 -18.48
C GLN A 333 0.60 -5.11 -19.58
N ILE A 334 -0.39 -5.83 -20.10
CA ILE A 334 -0.22 -6.93 -21.06
C ILE A 334 -1.31 -6.87 -22.13
N LEU A 335 -1.03 -7.47 -23.30
CA LEU A 335 -2.02 -7.63 -24.38
C LEU A 335 -2.70 -6.30 -24.72
N ASP A 336 -4.02 -6.27 -24.87
CA ASP A 336 -4.80 -5.08 -25.22
C ASP A 336 -4.62 -3.90 -24.24
N ASP A 337 -4.17 -4.15 -23.00
CA ASP A 337 -3.90 -3.07 -22.06
C ASP A 337 -2.65 -2.27 -22.48
N LEU A 338 -1.71 -2.83 -23.24
CA LEU A 338 -0.51 -2.14 -23.75
C LEU A 338 -0.85 -0.98 -24.68
N THR A 339 -2.02 -1.02 -25.33
CA THR A 339 -2.48 0.02 -26.25
C THR A 339 -3.45 1.00 -25.59
N ARG A 340 -3.72 0.86 -24.29
CA ARG A 340 -4.68 1.69 -23.55
C ARG A 340 -3.98 2.62 -22.58
N THR A 341 -4.61 3.74 -22.27
CA THR A 341 -4.25 4.53 -21.09
C THR A 341 -4.74 3.79 -19.84
N THR A 342 -3.81 3.36 -19.00
CA THR A 342 -4.10 2.61 -17.78
C THR A 342 -3.59 3.35 -16.56
N ASN A 343 -4.23 3.12 -15.42
CA ASN A 343 -3.65 3.45 -14.13
C ASN A 343 -2.43 2.52 -13.88
N PRO A 344 -1.23 3.06 -13.59
CA PRO A 344 -0.02 2.26 -13.40
C PRO A 344 -0.21 1.10 -12.41
N GLY A 345 0.00 -0.14 -12.86
CA GLY A 345 -0.19 -1.36 -12.05
C GLY A 345 -1.66 -1.81 -11.87
N TYR A 346 -2.63 -1.04 -12.33
CA TYR A 346 -4.07 -1.28 -12.17
C TYR A 346 -4.79 -1.62 -13.48
N SER A 347 -4.04 -2.06 -14.51
CA SER A 347 -4.60 -2.62 -15.75
C SER A 347 -5.52 -3.81 -15.45
N LEU A 348 -6.43 -4.13 -16.37
CA LEU A 348 -7.44 -5.18 -16.17
C LEU A 348 -6.82 -6.57 -16.33
N LEU A 349 -6.13 -6.80 -17.44
CA LEU A 349 -5.72 -8.12 -17.88
C LEU A 349 -4.64 -8.72 -16.97
N GLY A 350 -3.66 -7.92 -16.55
CA GLY A 350 -2.63 -8.36 -15.61
C GLY A 350 -3.19 -8.76 -14.25
N ARG A 351 -4.10 -7.95 -13.69
CA ARG A 351 -4.75 -8.26 -12.40
C ARG A 351 -5.72 -9.42 -12.50
N MET A 352 -6.42 -9.56 -13.64
CA MET A 352 -7.27 -10.71 -13.90
C MET A 352 -6.44 -12.01 -13.99
N ARG A 353 -5.29 -11.98 -14.66
CA ARG A 353 -4.33 -13.11 -14.71
C ARG A 353 -3.91 -13.51 -13.30
N GLY A 354 -3.41 -12.57 -12.50
CA GLY A 354 -3.00 -12.81 -11.12
C GLY A 354 -4.13 -13.37 -10.26
N LEU A 355 -5.34 -12.82 -10.36
CA LEU A 355 -6.51 -13.34 -9.65
C LEU A 355 -6.85 -14.78 -10.05
N ALA A 356 -6.70 -15.14 -11.32
CA ALA A 356 -6.92 -16.51 -11.79
C ALA A 356 -5.85 -17.48 -11.27
N GLU A 357 -4.58 -17.08 -11.30
CA GLU A 357 -3.45 -17.83 -10.75
C GLU A 357 -3.64 -18.12 -9.26
N LEU A 358 -3.96 -17.10 -8.47
CA LEU A 358 -4.15 -17.20 -7.02
C LEU A 358 -5.35 -18.08 -6.65
N ARG A 359 -6.46 -17.97 -7.39
CA ARG A 359 -7.64 -18.83 -7.21
C ARG A 359 -7.35 -20.30 -7.53
N GLY A 360 -6.53 -20.56 -8.55
CA GLY A 360 -6.08 -21.91 -8.87
C GLY A 360 -5.19 -22.47 -7.76
N LEU A 361 -4.24 -21.66 -7.29
CA LEU A 361 -3.33 -22.02 -6.20
C LEU A 361 -4.07 -22.31 -4.90
N GLU A 362 -5.00 -21.45 -4.48
CA GLU A 362 -5.79 -21.64 -3.26
C GLU A 362 -6.60 -22.94 -3.29
N ARG A 363 -7.26 -23.24 -4.42
CA ARG A 363 -7.98 -24.52 -4.60
C ARG A 363 -7.06 -25.73 -4.58
N GLY A 364 -5.89 -25.63 -5.21
CA GLY A 364 -4.89 -26.70 -5.22
C GLY A 364 -4.34 -26.99 -3.82
N VAL A 365 -3.99 -25.93 -3.08
CA VAL A 365 -3.56 -26.01 -1.68
C VAL A 365 -4.65 -26.60 -0.80
N ALA A 366 -5.90 -26.14 -0.93
CA ALA A 366 -7.02 -26.66 -0.16
C ALA A 366 -7.26 -28.15 -0.43
N ALA A 367 -7.14 -28.61 -1.68
CA ALA A 367 -7.27 -30.02 -2.02
C ALA A 367 -6.10 -30.87 -1.51
N ALA A 368 -4.88 -30.32 -1.44
CA ALA A 368 -3.70 -31.02 -0.95
C ALA A 368 -3.64 -31.10 0.58
N LEU A 369 -4.32 -30.18 1.29
CA LEU A 369 -4.35 -30.11 2.76
C LEU A 369 -5.65 -30.65 3.39
N ALA A 370 -6.63 -31.05 2.56
CA ALA A 370 -7.84 -31.75 2.98
C ALA A 370 -7.54 -33.22 3.30
#